data_AF-A0A971D2S1-F1
#
_entry.id   AF-A0A971D2S1-F1
#
_cell.length_a   1.000
_cell.length_b   1.000
_cell.length_c   1.000
_cell.angle_alpha   90.00
_cell.angle_beta   90.00
_cell.angle_gamma   90.00
#
_symmetry.space_group_name_H-M   'P 1'
#
loop_
_entity.id
_entity.type
_entity.pdbx_description
1 polymer ?
#
loop_
_entity_poly.entity_id
_entity_poly.type
_entity_poly.pdbx_seq_one_letter_code
_entity_poly.pdbx_strand_id
1 'polypeptide(L)'
;MKHPIRLATIFSASLLAAACVGAGAAGAASPDAQMRQAVLTLRGLIDRKGAERYFTYPKVRTVYPGRLAGSGVWPDDPWTGRDMLPGRSRGHYRYTVSPDRRHYRLIGYMERGVVVLSGGMPRSIMRAYDHRGEEGLNLIREYVEDHAARHDGLYPAP
;
A
#
# COMPACT_ATOMS: atom_id res chain seq x y z
N MET A 1 -7.52 0.37 83.53
CA MET A 1 -8.47 -0.58 82.89
C MET A 1 -8.57 -0.23 81.40
N LYS A 2 -8.56 -1.27 80.55
CA LYS A 2 -8.57 -1.30 79.07
C LYS A 2 -7.21 -1.12 78.37
N HIS A 3 -6.86 -2.22 77.71
CA HIS A 3 -5.67 -2.57 76.96
C HIS A 3 -5.80 -2.14 75.47
N PRO A 4 -4.72 -2.29 74.66
CA PRO A 4 -4.28 -1.38 73.61
C PRO A 4 -4.69 -1.82 72.20
N ILE A 5 -4.45 -0.97 71.20
CA ILE A 5 -4.25 -1.43 69.82
C ILE A 5 -2.81 -1.07 69.43
N ARG A 6 -1.93 -2.07 69.53
CA ARG A 6 -0.55 -1.99 69.04
C ARG A 6 -0.54 -2.40 67.57
N LEU A 7 -0.19 -1.45 66.70
CA LEU A 7 0.35 -1.71 65.37
C LEU A 7 1.72 -2.38 65.54
N ALA A 8 1.86 -3.64 65.15
CA ALA A 8 3.16 -4.29 64.98
C ALA A 8 3.06 -5.53 64.07
N THR A 9 3.40 -5.30 62.80
CA THR A 9 4.37 -6.05 61.98
C THR A 9 4.33 -7.59 61.84
N ILE A 10 4.25 -7.98 60.55
CA ILE A 10 5.07 -8.97 59.81
C ILE A 10 4.72 -10.45 59.98
N PHE A 11 4.32 -11.10 58.87
CA PHE A 11 4.85 -12.36 58.31
C PHE A 11 4.04 -12.71 57.04
N SER A 12 4.62 -12.62 55.84
CA SER A 12 4.81 -13.74 54.89
C SER A 12 4.19 -13.33 53.55
N ALA A 13 4.66 -13.73 52.37
CA ALA A 13 5.87 -14.37 51.93
C ALA A 13 5.98 -13.98 50.44
N SER A 14 7.18 -13.56 50.04
CA SER A 14 7.52 -13.33 48.64
C SER A 14 7.48 -14.65 47.88
N LEU A 15 6.59 -14.80 46.91
CA LEU A 15 6.63 -15.89 45.94
C LEU A 15 6.98 -15.31 44.57
N LEU A 16 8.14 -15.74 44.09
CA LEU A 16 8.74 -15.49 42.78
C LEU A 16 7.71 -15.58 41.64
N ALA A 17 7.55 -14.50 40.90
CA ALA A 17 7.22 -14.56 39.47
C ALA A 17 8.49 -14.30 38.67
N ALA A 18 9.42 -15.26 38.72
CA ALA A 18 10.56 -15.35 37.81
C ALA A 18 10.13 -16.12 36.55
N ALA A 19 9.65 -15.40 35.54
CA ALA A 19 9.54 -15.76 34.12
C ALA A 19 8.60 -14.72 33.51
N CYS A 20 9.07 -13.60 32.96
CA CYS A 20 9.67 -13.57 31.64
C CYS A 20 10.62 -12.37 31.54
N VAL A 21 11.84 -12.49 32.07
CA VAL A 21 12.97 -11.69 31.54
C VAL A 21 13.52 -12.43 30.31
N GLY A 22 12.61 -12.76 29.40
CA GLY A 22 12.93 -12.80 27.98
C GLY A 22 12.84 -11.37 27.50
N ALA A 23 13.73 -10.51 28.01
CA ALA A 23 14.12 -9.32 27.29
C ALA A 23 14.75 -9.83 25.99
N GLY A 24 13.89 -10.19 25.03
CA GLY A 24 14.25 -10.03 23.65
C GLY A 24 14.54 -8.55 23.54
N ALA A 25 15.82 -8.19 23.69
CA ALA A 25 16.34 -7.08 22.95
C ALA A 25 15.86 -7.35 21.53
N ALA A 26 14.80 -6.64 21.12
CA ALA A 26 14.36 -6.62 19.75
C ALA A 26 15.55 -6.01 19.03
N GLY A 27 16.51 -6.86 18.65
CA GLY A 27 17.69 -6.46 17.92
C GLY A 27 17.16 -5.69 16.73
N ALA A 28 17.62 -4.45 16.59
CA ALA A 28 17.15 -3.56 15.54
C ALA A 28 17.04 -4.36 14.24
N ALA A 29 15.84 -4.36 13.65
CA ALA A 29 15.55 -5.19 12.49
C ALA A 29 16.67 -5.03 11.46
N SER A 30 17.17 -6.12 10.88
CA SER A 30 18.24 -6.03 9.87
C SER A 30 17.86 -5.02 8.76
N PRO A 31 18.81 -4.33 8.11
CA PRO A 31 18.52 -3.41 7.02
C PRO A 31 17.63 -4.02 5.92
N ASP A 32 17.81 -5.29 5.59
CA ASP A 32 16.95 -6.02 4.65
C ASP A 32 15.50 -6.17 5.17
N ALA A 33 15.31 -6.42 6.47
CA ALA A 33 13.98 -6.49 7.07
C ALA A 33 13.29 -5.11 7.10
N GLN A 34 14.05 -4.05 7.41
CA GLN A 34 13.56 -2.68 7.31
C GLN A 34 13.19 -2.33 5.86
N MET A 35 13.98 -2.77 4.87
CA MET A 35 13.69 -2.54 3.46
C MET A 35 12.39 -3.22 3.02
N ARG A 36 12.11 -4.44 3.49
CA ARG A 36 10.83 -5.11 3.22
C ARG A 36 9.66 -4.30 3.79
N GLN A 37 9.81 -3.81 5.01
CA GLN A 37 8.78 -2.97 5.64
C GLN A 37 8.59 -1.65 4.89
N ALA A 38 9.67 -0.97 4.50
CA ALA A 38 9.65 0.25 3.68
C ALA A 38 8.90 0.04 2.36
N VAL A 39 9.13 -1.09 1.68
CA VAL A 39 8.46 -1.43 0.41
C VAL A 39 6.98 -1.76 0.62
N LEU A 40 6.61 -2.38 1.74
CA LEU A 40 5.21 -2.60 2.12
C LEU A 40 4.49 -1.28 2.42
N THR A 41 5.15 -0.37 3.13
CA THR A 41 4.63 0.99 3.36
C THR A 41 4.42 1.71 2.03
N LEU A 42 5.41 1.67 1.12
CA LEU A 42 5.29 2.28 -0.20
C LEU A 42 4.15 1.66 -1.02
N ARG A 43 3.95 0.34 -0.95
CA ARG A 43 2.78 -0.33 -1.54
C ARG A 43 1.48 0.25 -1.01
N GLY A 44 1.34 0.39 0.31
CA GLY A 44 0.14 0.98 0.92
C GLY A 44 -0.13 2.41 0.44
N LEU A 45 0.91 3.24 0.30
CA LEU A 45 0.78 4.60 -0.24
C LEU A 45 0.30 4.61 -1.69
N ILE A 46 0.85 3.73 -2.53
CA ILE A 46 0.46 3.57 -3.94
C ILE A 46 -0.98 3.05 -4.04
N ASP A 47 -1.34 2.04 -3.25
CA ASP A 47 -2.66 1.42 -3.25
C ASP A 47 -3.74 2.41 -2.79
N ARG A 48 -3.49 3.17 -1.72
CA ARG A 48 -4.37 4.27 -1.30
C ARG A 48 -4.58 5.28 -2.43
N LYS A 49 -3.50 5.71 -3.09
CA LYS A 49 -3.62 6.72 -4.15
C LYS A 49 -4.33 6.19 -5.40
N GLY A 50 -4.18 4.91 -5.70
CA GLY A 50 -4.95 4.22 -6.73
C GLY A 50 -6.44 4.17 -6.37
N ALA A 51 -6.77 3.78 -5.14
CA ALA A 51 -8.14 3.66 -4.65
C ALA A 51 -8.91 4.99 -4.70
N GLU A 52 -8.27 6.11 -4.33
CA GLU A 52 -8.83 7.47 -4.45
C GLU A 52 -9.21 7.85 -5.89
N ARG A 53 -8.67 7.14 -6.89
CA ARG A 53 -8.89 7.40 -8.31
C ARG A 53 -9.48 6.19 -9.03
N TYR A 54 -10.36 5.47 -8.33
CA TYR A 54 -11.05 4.30 -8.89
C TYR A 54 -10.08 3.27 -9.48
N PHE A 55 -9.03 2.94 -8.73
CA PHE A 55 -7.94 2.04 -9.11
C PHE A 55 -7.16 2.50 -10.36
N THR A 56 -6.96 3.81 -10.48
CA THR A 56 -6.04 4.40 -11.46
C THR A 56 -4.73 4.74 -10.76
N TYR A 57 -3.72 3.89 -10.95
CA TYR A 57 -2.44 3.99 -10.23
C TYR A 57 -1.58 5.18 -10.69
N PRO A 58 -0.71 5.71 -9.80
CA PRO A 58 0.11 6.87 -10.11
C PRO A 58 1.12 6.59 -11.25
N LYS A 59 1.49 7.65 -11.98
CA LYS A 59 2.58 7.60 -12.96
C LYS A 59 3.92 7.43 -12.23
N VAL A 60 4.91 6.84 -12.91
CA VAL A 60 6.24 6.61 -12.33
C VAL A 60 6.85 7.88 -11.72
N ARG A 61 6.80 9.01 -12.44
CA ARG A 61 7.30 10.32 -11.96
C ARG A 61 6.58 10.90 -10.74
N THR A 62 5.46 10.31 -10.34
CA THR A 62 4.69 10.75 -9.16
C THR A 62 5.07 9.96 -7.92
N VAL A 63 5.52 8.71 -8.06
CA VAL A 63 6.00 7.87 -6.96
C VAL A 63 7.40 8.35 -6.59
N TYR A 64 7.47 9.42 -5.80
CA TYR A 64 8.69 10.07 -5.30
C TYR A 64 8.37 10.73 -3.93
N PRO A 65 9.38 10.90 -3.06
CA PRO A 65 9.22 11.68 -1.83
C PRO A 65 8.73 13.10 -2.12
N GLY A 66 7.81 13.59 -1.30
CA GLY A 66 7.17 14.91 -1.46
C GLY A 66 6.15 15.02 -2.59
N ARG A 67 6.08 14.04 -3.52
CA ARG A 67 5.15 14.07 -4.66
C ARG A 67 3.95 13.15 -4.47
N LEU A 68 4.18 11.92 -4.02
CA LEU A 68 3.09 10.98 -3.72
C LEU A 68 2.58 11.17 -2.29
N ALA A 69 3.51 11.41 -1.36
CA ALA A 69 3.26 11.66 0.06
C ALA A 69 4.34 12.62 0.59
N GLY A 70 4.03 13.37 1.65
CA GLY A 70 5.02 14.21 2.34
C GLY A 70 6.18 13.40 2.92
N SER A 71 7.34 14.04 3.13
CA SER A 71 8.58 13.38 3.57
C SER A 71 8.43 12.60 4.89
N GLY A 72 7.74 13.14 5.90
CA GLY A 72 7.51 12.44 7.17
C GLY A 72 6.61 11.20 7.11
N VAL A 73 6.00 10.92 5.95
CA VAL A 73 5.19 9.71 5.69
C VAL A 73 5.91 8.78 4.72
N TRP A 74 6.95 9.28 4.04
CA TRP A 74 7.71 8.53 3.08
C TRP A 74 8.67 7.56 3.82
N PRO A 75 8.83 6.32 3.36
CA PRO A 75 9.75 5.39 4.01
C PRO A 75 11.21 5.79 3.78
N ASP A 76 12.03 5.54 4.79
CA ASP A 76 13.49 5.74 4.73
C ASP A 76 14.20 4.56 4.06
N ASP A 77 15.35 4.86 3.45
CA ASP A 77 16.38 3.90 3.04
C ASP A 77 17.09 3.38 4.31
N PRO A 78 17.02 2.06 4.60
CA PRO A 78 17.62 1.47 5.81
C PRO A 78 19.12 1.61 5.95
N TRP A 79 19.85 1.91 4.87
CA TRP A 79 21.31 2.02 4.88
C TRP A 79 21.79 3.47 5.02
N THR A 80 20.98 4.43 4.59
CA THR A 80 21.35 5.86 4.61
C THR A 80 20.55 6.69 5.58
N GLY A 81 19.40 6.19 6.05
CA GLY A 81 18.46 6.91 6.91
C GLY A 81 17.81 8.12 6.23
N ARG A 82 17.90 8.22 4.89
CA ARG A 82 17.29 9.28 4.09
C ARG A 82 16.06 8.73 3.37
N ASP A 83 15.23 9.61 2.81
CA ASP A 83 14.10 9.20 1.96
C ASP A 83 14.50 8.14 0.92
N MET A 84 13.73 7.06 0.85
CA MET A 84 13.95 6.00 -0.13
C MET A 84 13.74 6.53 -1.56
N LEU A 85 14.72 6.34 -2.46
CA LEU A 85 14.67 6.89 -3.82
C LEU A 85 14.45 5.82 -4.90
N PRO A 86 13.89 6.19 -6.06
CA PRO A 86 13.81 5.25 -7.18
C PRO A 86 15.20 4.97 -7.76
N GLY A 87 15.42 3.74 -8.21
CA GLY A 87 16.69 3.28 -8.75
C GLY A 87 16.78 1.76 -8.80
N ARG A 88 18.00 1.24 -8.92
CA ARG A 88 18.28 -0.22 -8.98
C ARG A 88 19.38 -0.65 -8.01
N SER A 89 19.88 0.27 -7.20
CA SER A 89 20.88 0.03 -6.18
C SER A 89 20.23 -0.40 -4.88
N ARG A 90 21.00 -0.99 -3.97
CA ARG A 90 20.57 -1.27 -2.60
C ARG A 90 19.94 -0.04 -1.95
N GLY A 91 18.84 -0.23 -1.22
CA GLY A 91 18.09 0.86 -0.58
C GLY A 91 17.15 1.61 -1.52
N HIS A 92 17.19 1.33 -2.83
CA HIS A 92 16.29 1.97 -3.79
C HIS A 92 15.11 1.06 -4.14
N TYR A 93 14.14 1.63 -4.86
CA TYR A 93 13.02 0.89 -5.42
C TYR A 93 12.84 1.13 -6.91
N ARG A 94 12.16 0.21 -7.60
CA ARG A 94 11.69 0.39 -8.97
C ARG A 94 10.19 0.16 -9.03
N TYR A 95 9.48 1.18 -9.44
CA TYR A 95 8.05 1.13 -9.70
C TYR A 95 7.78 1.15 -11.20
N THR A 96 6.96 0.21 -11.67
CA THR A 96 6.47 0.16 -13.05
C THR A 96 4.97 -0.04 -13.04
N VAL A 97 4.27 0.66 -13.90
CA VAL A 97 2.81 0.63 -14.01
C VAL A 97 2.43 0.28 -15.44
N SER A 98 1.34 -0.47 -15.61
CA SER A 98 0.79 -0.79 -16.93
C SER A 98 0.34 0.49 -17.66
N PRO A 99 0.26 0.48 -19.00
CA PRO A 99 -0.15 1.66 -19.78
C PRO A 99 -1.53 2.21 -19.37
N ASP A 100 -2.48 1.32 -19.10
CA ASP A 100 -3.84 1.64 -18.62
C ASP A 100 -3.88 2.08 -17.13
N ARG A 101 -2.77 1.93 -16.41
CA ARG A 101 -2.62 2.21 -14.98
C ARG A 101 -3.58 1.43 -14.10
N ARG A 102 -3.94 0.20 -14.48
CA ARG A 102 -4.76 -0.73 -13.69
C ARG A 102 -3.96 -1.76 -12.91
N HIS A 103 -2.70 -1.95 -13.26
CA HIS A 103 -1.78 -2.86 -12.59
C HIS A 103 -0.40 -2.21 -12.43
N TYR A 104 0.33 -2.61 -11.39
CA TYR A 104 1.70 -2.18 -11.21
C TYR A 104 2.56 -3.27 -10.56
N ARG A 105 3.86 -3.08 -10.69
CA ARG A 105 4.90 -3.88 -10.05
C ARG A 105 5.86 -2.95 -9.31
N LEU A 106 6.20 -3.33 -8.09
CA LEU A 106 7.10 -2.63 -7.19
C LEU A 106 8.22 -3.57 -6.77
N ILE A 107 9.46 -3.14 -6.95
CA ILE A 107 10.65 -3.87 -6.56
C ILE A 107 11.40 -3.04 -5.52
N GLY A 108 11.74 -3.63 -4.39
CA GLY A 108 12.74 -3.08 -3.47
C GLY A 108 14.05 -3.84 -3.57
N TYR A 109 15.17 -3.12 -3.65
CA TYR A 109 16.50 -3.72 -3.75
C TYR A 109 17.15 -3.80 -2.37
N MET A 110 17.40 -5.03 -1.93
CA MET A 110 18.02 -5.35 -0.64
C MET A 110 19.52 -5.57 -0.83
N GLU A 111 20.27 -5.75 0.27
CA GLU A 111 21.66 -6.22 0.16
C GLU A 111 21.68 -7.60 -0.51
N ARG A 112 20.80 -8.49 -0.05
CA ARG A 112 20.66 -9.85 -0.57
C ARG A 112 19.37 -9.99 -1.34
N GLY A 113 19.45 -9.68 -2.63
CA GLY A 113 18.36 -9.90 -3.59
C GLY A 113 17.33 -8.78 -3.61
N VAL A 114 16.09 -9.13 -3.94
CA VAL A 114 14.99 -8.17 -4.15
C VAL A 114 13.70 -8.63 -3.51
N VAL A 115 12.89 -7.69 -3.06
CA VAL A 115 11.48 -7.92 -2.72
C VAL A 115 10.62 -7.44 -3.87
N VAL A 116 9.72 -8.29 -4.36
CA VAL A 116 8.85 -8.00 -5.50
C VAL A 116 7.41 -8.05 -5.03
N LEU A 117 6.72 -6.93 -5.18
CA LEU A 117 5.29 -6.80 -4.92
C LEU A 117 4.58 -6.40 -6.22
N SER A 118 3.30 -6.72 -6.28
CA SER A 118 2.39 -6.29 -7.32
C SER A 118 1.09 -5.81 -6.70
N GLY A 119 0.49 -4.82 -7.34
CA GLY A 119 -0.86 -4.37 -7.02
C GLY A 119 -1.66 -4.16 -8.30
N GLY A 120 -2.96 -4.09 -8.15
CA GLY A 120 -3.86 -3.91 -9.28
C GLY A 120 -5.30 -3.86 -8.85
N MET A 121 -6.15 -3.41 -9.77
CA MET A 121 -7.59 -3.42 -9.58
C MET A 121 -8.06 -4.86 -9.31
N PRO A 122 -8.91 -5.10 -8.28
CA PRO A 122 -9.53 -6.40 -8.09
C PRO A 122 -10.29 -6.84 -9.34
N ARG A 123 -10.17 -8.12 -9.71
CA ARG A 123 -10.78 -8.67 -10.94
C ARG A 123 -12.30 -8.48 -10.99
N SER A 124 -12.99 -8.58 -9.85
CA SER A 124 -14.44 -8.37 -9.76
C SER A 124 -14.83 -6.94 -10.15
N ILE A 125 -14.08 -5.95 -9.66
CA ILE A 125 -14.31 -4.55 -10.00
C ILE A 125 -13.98 -4.32 -11.48
N MET A 126 -12.86 -4.86 -11.97
CA MET A 126 -12.50 -4.74 -13.39
C MET A 126 -13.60 -5.27 -14.32
N ARG A 127 -14.14 -6.47 -14.04
CA ARG A 127 -15.27 -7.03 -14.80
C ARG A 127 -16.50 -6.12 -14.79
N ALA A 128 -16.82 -5.48 -13.67
CA ALA A 128 -17.96 -4.57 -13.59
C ALA A 128 -17.74 -3.28 -14.42
N TYR A 129 -16.50 -2.78 -14.50
CA TYR A 129 -16.16 -1.66 -15.37
C TYR A 129 -16.21 -2.05 -16.84
N ASP A 130 -15.66 -3.21 -17.19
CA ASP A 130 -15.67 -3.72 -18.57
C ASP A 130 -17.11 -3.92 -19.05
N HIS A 131 -17.96 -4.55 -18.23
CA HIS A 131 -19.37 -4.74 -18.54
C HIS A 131 -20.12 -3.43 -18.75
N ARG A 132 -19.90 -2.43 -17.87
CA ARG A 132 -20.49 -1.09 -18.06
C ARG A 132 -20.00 -0.41 -19.33
N GLY A 133 -18.74 -0.66 -19.73
CA GLY A 133 -18.19 -0.19 -21.00
C GLY A 133 -18.91 -0.83 -22.18
N GLU A 134 -19.13 -2.14 -22.15
CA GLU A 134 -19.89 -2.88 -23.16
C GLU A 134 -21.34 -2.39 -23.26
N GLU A 135 -22.03 -2.20 -22.12
CA GLU A 135 -23.38 -1.64 -22.06
C GLU A 135 -23.43 -0.23 -22.68
N GLY A 136 -22.47 0.64 -22.35
CA GLY A 136 -22.40 1.98 -22.91
C GLY A 136 -22.19 1.98 -24.43
N LEU A 137 -21.33 1.10 -24.94
CA LEU A 137 -21.13 0.94 -26.39
C LEU A 137 -22.39 0.40 -27.09
N ASN A 138 -23.10 -0.54 -26.46
CA ASN A 138 -24.35 -1.05 -27.01
C ASN A 138 -25.43 0.04 -27.07
N LEU A 139 -25.52 0.89 -26.06
CA LEU A 139 -26.46 2.02 -26.06
C LEU A 139 -26.13 3.05 -27.15
N ILE A 140 -24.85 3.34 -27.36
CA ILE A 140 -24.42 4.21 -28.48
C ILE A 140 -24.79 3.58 -29.82
N ARG A 141 -24.56 2.27 -29.97
CA ARG A 141 -24.95 1.54 -31.18
C ARG A 141 -26.45 1.63 -31.43
N GLU A 142 -27.27 1.34 -30.42
CA GLU A 142 -28.73 1.42 -30.51
C GLU A 142 -29.18 2.83 -30.92
N TYR A 143 -28.61 3.87 -30.33
CA TYR A 143 -28.92 5.26 -30.70
C TYR A 143 -28.57 5.55 -32.17
N VAL A 144 -27.41 5.10 -32.64
CA VAL A 144 -26.95 5.29 -34.02
C VAL A 144 -27.85 4.53 -35.01
N GLU A 145 -28.26 3.31 -34.66
CA GLU A 145 -29.16 2.49 -35.48
C GLU A 145 -30.58 3.08 -35.53
N ASP A 146 -31.11 3.54 -34.39
CA ASP A 146 -32.41 4.20 -34.31
C ASP A 146 -32.42 5.55 -35.05
N HIS A 147 -31.32 6.30 -35.02
CA HIS A 147 -31.16 7.48 -35.87
C HIS A 147 -31.24 7.12 -37.36
N ALA A 148 -30.46 6.13 -37.81
CA ALA A 148 -30.48 5.71 -39.21
C ALA A 148 -31.87 5.25 -39.65
N ALA A 149 -32.59 4.49 -38.81
CA ALA A 149 -33.96 4.07 -39.10
C ALA A 149 -34.92 5.26 -39.29
N ARG A 150 -34.69 6.38 -38.60
CA ARG A 150 -35.50 7.61 -38.70
C ARG A 150 -35.04 8.57 -39.79
N HIS A 151 -33.91 8.29 -40.44
CA HIS A 151 -33.27 9.17 -41.42
C HIS A 151 -32.90 8.42 -42.71
N ASP A 152 -33.80 7.58 -43.23
CA ASP A 152 -33.63 6.88 -44.52
C ASP A 152 -32.33 6.05 -44.62
N GLY A 153 -31.85 5.51 -43.49
CA GLY A 153 -30.62 4.74 -43.40
C GLY A 153 -29.35 5.60 -43.28
N LEU A 154 -29.46 6.93 -43.18
CA LEU A 154 -28.32 7.83 -42.99
C LEU A 154 -27.89 7.84 -41.52
N TYR A 155 -26.62 7.53 -41.27
CA TYR A 155 -26.04 7.61 -39.94
C TYR A 155 -25.78 9.06 -39.50
N PRO A 156 -25.71 9.33 -38.18
CA PRO A 156 -25.37 10.65 -37.66
C PRO A 156 -24.04 11.15 -38.21
N ALA A 157 -23.93 12.45 -38.48
CA ALA A 157 -22.65 13.07 -38.80
C ALA A 157 -21.66 12.96 -37.62
N PRO A 158 -20.35 12.78 -37.89
CA PRO A 158 -19.31 12.64 -36.87
C PRO A 158 -19.06 13.92 -36.05
#